data_AF-A0A5P9EWD9-F1
#
_entry.id   AF-A0A5P9EWD9-F1
#
_cell.length_a   1.000
_cell.length_b   1.000
_cell.length_c   1.000
_cell.angle_alpha   90.00
_cell.angle_beta   90.00
_cell.angle_gamma   90.00
#
_symmetry.space_group_name_H-M   'P 1'
#
loop_
_entity.id
_entity.type
_entity.pdbx_description
1 polymer ?
#
loop_
_entity_poly.entity_id
_entity_poly.type
_entity_poly.pdbx_seq_one_letter_code
_entity_poly.pdbx_strand_id
1 'polypeptide(L)'
;MFPKFALAAAISAAFLAFEAQAKTFKYETLELDSANAAVQYPGLDLNGASYATLTVDQAHSSAPAIITSLEVNFPNAPKLTARNFNLHDGLHQATVGNTWVYRQLNIIVDESDFENSNDQRIHFGGFVSEADSFIGTGQPGNLGQPLFDAWGRLVDVTPSKITDVKMLTVDGSKLRLSLSNKLAKHPNSNDENAVVIDSLWFGNGEEKLYVPISVLGNKAKFTEPYKLNISTTSGPDGDEHFIHVLARDEHGNELPSAEVPLQHLLEEAYRNHQ
;
A
#
# COMPACT_ATOMS: atom_id res chain seq x y z
N MET A 1 42.31 50.07 -27.75
CA MET A 1 43.18 49.21 -26.92
C MET A 1 42.27 48.33 -26.09
N PHE A 2 42.56 47.02 -26.07
CA PHE A 2 41.65 45.88 -25.97
C PHE A 2 40.61 45.84 -24.83
N PRO A 3 39.41 45.27 -25.07
CA PRO A 3 38.42 44.99 -24.04
C PRO A 3 38.82 43.74 -23.24
N LYS A 4 38.73 43.78 -21.91
CA LYS A 4 38.85 42.58 -21.08
C LYS A 4 37.49 41.88 -21.00
N PHE A 5 37.31 40.89 -21.88
CA PHE A 5 36.45 39.73 -21.64
C PHE A 5 37.18 38.76 -20.70
N ALA A 6 36.52 38.31 -19.64
CA ALA A 6 36.74 37.03 -18.95
C ALA A 6 35.82 37.01 -17.71
N LEU A 7 35.10 35.96 -17.35
CA LEU A 7 34.82 34.66 -17.95
C LEU A 7 33.63 34.16 -17.12
N ALA A 8 32.49 33.91 -17.76
CA ALA A 8 31.39 33.21 -17.12
C ALA A 8 31.80 31.74 -16.93
N ALA A 9 31.71 31.23 -15.71
CA ALA A 9 31.71 29.80 -15.44
C ALA A 9 30.76 29.53 -14.27
N ALA A 10 29.45 29.65 -14.54
CA ALA A 10 28.43 29.06 -13.70
C ALA A 10 28.46 27.55 -13.91
N ILE A 11 29.18 26.82 -13.05
CA ILE A 11 29.05 25.37 -12.95
C ILE A 11 27.70 25.12 -12.27
N SER A 12 26.65 25.03 -13.08
CA SER A 12 25.38 24.45 -12.64
C SER A 12 25.59 22.96 -12.43
N ALA A 13 26.02 22.60 -11.22
CA ALA A 13 25.83 21.26 -10.70
C ALA A 13 24.33 21.10 -10.43
N ALA A 14 23.56 20.83 -11.48
CA ALA A 14 22.24 20.25 -11.34
C ALA A 14 22.44 18.83 -10.81
N PHE A 15 22.60 18.72 -9.48
CA PHE A 15 22.29 17.48 -8.79
C PHE A 15 20.83 17.19 -9.10
N LEU A 16 20.60 16.25 -10.02
CA LEU A 16 19.36 15.50 -10.07
C LEU A 16 19.29 14.73 -8.77
N ALA A 17 18.83 15.38 -7.71
CA ALA A 17 18.27 14.70 -6.57
C ALA A 17 17.03 13.99 -7.09
N PHE A 18 17.19 12.73 -7.52
CA PHE A 18 16.09 11.79 -7.47
C PHE A 18 15.76 11.66 -5.98
N GLU A 19 14.85 12.51 -5.50
CA GLU A 19 14.11 12.18 -4.29
C GLU A 19 13.43 10.86 -4.62
N ALA A 20 13.95 9.76 -4.07
CA ALA A 20 13.23 8.51 -4.01
C ALA A 20 11.95 8.81 -3.25
N GLN A 21 10.87 9.09 -3.99
CA GLN A 21 9.59 9.43 -3.40
C GLN A 21 9.11 8.19 -2.68
N ALA A 22 9.05 8.26 -1.35
CA ALA A 22 8.60 7.13 -0.56
C ALA A 22 7.19 6.74 -0.98
N LYS A 23 6.98 5.44 -1.20
CA LYS A 23 5.67 4.90 -1.52
C LYS A 23 4.87 4.75 -0.24
N THR A 24 3.67 5.32 -0.24
CA THR A 24 2.72 5.21 0.87
C THR A 24 1.85 3.98 0.68
N PHE A 25 1.88 3.11 1.67
CA PHE A 25 1.01 1.95 1.82
C PHE A 25 -0.04 2.21 2.88
N LYS A 26 -1.25 1.69 2.65
CA LYS A 26 -2.35 1.72 3.61
C LYS A 26 -2.76 0.29 3.93
N TYR A 27 -2.80 -0.02 5.22
CA TYR A 27 -3.25 -1.29 5.73
C TYR A 27 -4.48 -1.08 6.60
N GLU A 28 -5.45 -1.96 6.47
CA GLU A 28 -6.59 -2.06 7.38
C GLU A 28 -6.47 -3.31 8.23
N THR A 29 -6.99 -3.25 9.45
CA THR A 29 -7.05 -4.41 10.33
C THR A 29 -8.32 -5.21 10.07
N LEU A 30 -8.16 -6.52 9.90
CA LEU A 30 -9.24 -7.50 9.93
C LEU A 30 -9.15 -8.31 11.22
N GLU A 31 -10.29 -8.87 11.65
CA GLU A 31 -10.38 -9.75 12.83
C GLU A 31 -9.74 -9.09 14.05
N LEU A 32 -10.11 -7.82 14.29
CA LEU A 32 -9.54 -7.02 15.36
C LEU A 32 -10.11 -7.50 16.71
N ASP A 33 -9.24 -8.09 17.52
CA ASP A 33 -9.52 -8.41 18.91
C ASP A 33 -9.01 -7.25 19.77
N SER A 34 -9.87 -6.69 20.62
CA SER A 34 -9.50 -5.57 21.49
C SER A 34 -9.83 -5.87 22.94
N ALA A 35 -8.89 -5.56 23.82
CA ALA A 35 -9.04 -5.65 25.25
C ALA A 35 -9.23 -4.27 25.87
N ASN A 36 -10.12 -4.22 26.86
CA ASN A 36 -10.36 -3.03 27.65
C ASN A 36 -9.23 -2.88 28.66
N ALA A 37 -8.82 -1.64 28.93
CA ALA A 37 -7.87 -1.40 30.00
C ALA A 37 -8.53 -1.07 31.34
N ALA A 38 -7.70 -1.08 32.39
CA ALA A 38 -8.14 -0.89 33.77
C ALA A 38 -8.70 0.52 34.06
N VAL A 39 -8.36 1.51 33.24
CA VAL A 39 -8.80 2.91 33.44
C VAL A 39 -9.99 3.19 32.53
N GLN A 40 -11.15 3.45 33.15
CA GLN A 40 -12.35 3.90 32.46
C GLN A 40 -12.73 5.30 32.92
N TYR A 41 -12.88 6.23 31.97
CA TYR A 41 -13.39 7.56 32.26
C TYR A 41 -14.89 7.63 32.01
N PRO A 42 -15.71 8.17 32.93
CA PRO A 42 -17.15 8.28 32.73
C PRO A 42 -17.51 9.02 31.43
N GLY A 43 -18.25 8.37 30.54
CA GLY A 43 -18.68 8.94 29.26
C GLY A 43 -17.66 8.83 28.13
N LEU A 44 -16.49 8.19 28.35
CA LEU A 44 -15.56 7.80 27.30
C LEU A 44 -15.50 6.27 27.23
N ASP A 45 -16.09 5.71 26.18
CA ASP A 45 -16.14 4.26 25.96
C ASP A 45 -15.15 3.86 24.85
N LEU A 46 -13.96 3.44 25.27
CA LEU A 46 -12.91 2.92 24.39
C LEU A 46 -12.99 1.39 24.24
N ASN A 47 -14.07 0.76 24.70
CA ASN A 47 -14.18 -0.69 24.66
C ASN A 47 -14.39 -1.17 23.22
N GLY A 48 -13.61 -2.18 22.84
CA GLY A 48 -13.77 -2.87 21.56
C GLY A 48 -13.43 -1.99 20.35
N ALA A 49 -12.15 -1.64 20.17
CA ALA A 49 -11.70 -1.02 18.92
C ALA A 49 -12.24 -1.84 17.72
N SER A 50 -12.93 -1.17 16.80
CA SER A 50 -13.70 -1.85 15.74
C SER A 50 -12.89 -2.06 14.47
N TYR A 51 -12.05 -1.08 14.13
CA TYR A 51 -11.11 -1.16 13.02
C TYR A 51 -10.00 -0.13 13.23
N ALA A 52 -8.85 -0.42 12.65
CA ALA A 52 -7.73 0.49 12.59
C ALA A 52 -7.11 0.52 11.19
N THR A 53 -6.67 1.70 10.79
CA THR A 53 -5.97 1.93 9.53
C THR A 53 -4.54 2.40 9.83
N LEU A 54 -3.56 1.67 9.31
CA LEU A 54 -2.15 2.00 9.40
C LEU A 54 -1.66 2.57 8.07
N THR A 55 -0.96 3.70 8.13
CA THR A 55 -0.28 4.26 6.95
C THR A 55 1.22 4.13 7.15
N VAL A 56 1.88 3.57 6.16
CA VAL A 56 3.31 3.24 6.19
C VAL A 56 3.96 3.78 4.94
N ASP A 57 5.05 4.53 5.09
CA ASP A 57 5.87 4.98 3.98
C ASP A 57 7.13 4.13 3.89
N GLN A 58 7.49 3.70 2.68
CA GLN A 58 8.72 2.96 2.44
C GLN A 58 9.35 3.43 1.13
N ALA A 59 10.64 3.75 1.17
CA ALA A 59 11.35 4.33 0.02
C ALA A 59 11.57 3.32 -1.12
N HIS A 60 11.98 2.10 -0.75
CA HIS A 60 12.27 0.98 -1.66
C HIS A 60 12.20 -0.33 -0.87
N SER A 61 12.28 -1.47 -1.56
CA SER A 61 12.12 -2.83 -1.05
C SER A 61 13.03 -3.20 0.12
N SER A 62 14.23 -2.62 0.17
CA SER A 62 15.20 -2.82 1.26
C SER A 62 15.23 -1.69 2.30
N ALA A 63 14.44 -0.63 2.12
CA ALA A 63 14.36 0.46 3.10
C ALA A 63 13.50 0.03 4.29
N PRO A 64 13.81 0.50 5.51
CA PRO A 64 12.91 0.31 6.64
C PRO A 64 11.56 1.01 6.36
N ALA A 65 10.48 0.32 6.71
CA ALA A 65 9.14 0.88 6.68
C ALA A 65 8.96 1.88 7.82
N ILE A 66 8.37 3.04 7.52
CA ILE A 66 8.11 4.11 8.47
C ILE A 66 6.61 4.22 8.69
N ILE A 67 6.13 3.93 9.89
CA ILE A 67 4.73 4.14 10.26
C ILE A 67 4.48 5.66 10.35
N THR A 68 3.73 6.22 9.42
CA THR A 68 3.44 7.66 9.42
C THR A 68 2.18 8.00 10.21
N SER A 69 1.21 7.10 10.23
CA SER A 69 0.02 7.26 11.07
C SER A 69 -0.69 5.95 11.41
N LEU A 70 -1.38 5.97 12.54
CA LEU A 70 -2.36 4.97 12.95
C LEU A 70 -3.66 5.69 13.26
N GLU A 71 -4.75 5.26 12.64
CA GLU A 71 -6.11 5.69 12.98
C GLU A 71 -6.87 4.53 13.61
N VAL A 72 -7.37 4.70 14.83
CA VAL A 72 -8.15 3.69 15.56
C VAL A 72 -9.57 4.20 15.74
N ASN A 73 -10.54 3.37 15.36
CA ASN A 73 -11.96 3.68 15.49
C ASN A 73 -12.58 2.83 16.58
N PHE A 74 -13.43 3.49 17.37
CA PHE A 74 -14.16 2.89 18.48
C PHE A 74 -15.66 3.02 18.20
N PRO A 75 -16.49 2.03 18.58
CA PRO A 75 -17.93 2.08 18.36
C PRO A 75 -18.61 3.29 19.02
N ASN A 76 -18.13 3.66 20.22
CA ASN A 76 -18.80 4.61 21.12
C ASN A 76 -17.90 5.79 21.54
N ALA A 77 -16.77 6.00 20.85
CA ALA A 77 -15.87 7.13 21.12
C ALA A 77 -15.36 7.76 19.81
N PRO A 78 -14.99 9.05 19.83
CA PRO A 78 -14.34 9.68 18.70
C PRO A 78 -13.06 8.94 18.34
N LYS A 79 -12.78 8.80 17.05
CA LYS A 79 -11.57 8.15 16.57
C LYS A 79 -10.29 8.75 17.14
N LEU A 80 -9.29 7.90 17.35
CA LEU A 80 -7.95 8.30 17.71
C LEU A 80 -7.08 8.34 16.45
N THR A 81 -6.28 9.38 16.29
CA THR A 81 -5.28 9.47 15.22
C THR A 81 -3.93 9.79 15.81
N ALA A 82 -2.98 8.86 15.67
CA ALA A 82 -1.60 9.02 16.06
C ALA A 82 -0.72 9.22 14.82
N ARG A 83 0.30 10.08 14.94
CA ARG A 83 1.24 10.44 13.87
C ARG A 83 2.64 10.63 14.45
N ASN A 84 3.64 10.71 13.57
CA ASN A 84 5.03 10.94 13.93
C ASN A 84 5.59 9.83 14.83
N PHE A 85 5.37 8.58 14.43
CA PHE A 85 5.94 7.44 15.14
C PHE A 85 7.47 7.44 15.04
N ASN A 86 8.13 7.18 16.15
CA ASN A 86 9.56 6.96 16.22
C ASN A 86 9.83 5.56 16.76
N LEU A 87 10.83 4.88 16.20
CA LEU A 87 11.24 3.56 16.69
C LEU A 87 12.07 3.75 17.98
N HIS A 88 11.61 3.17 19.08
CA HIS A 88 12.30 3.16 20.36
C HIS A 88 12.19 1.76 20.98
N ASP A 89 13.33 1.12 21.23
CA ASP A 89 13.42 -0.21 21.83
C ASP A 89 12.56 -1.29 21.15
N GLY A 90 12.50 -1.27 19.80
CA GLY A 90 11.72 -2.25 19.01
C GLY A 90 10.22 -1.96 18.93
N LEU A 91 9.77 -0.82 19.49
CA LEU A 91 8.38 -0.37 19.41
C LEU A 91 8.29 0.95 18.65
N HIS A 92 7.31 1.06 17.77
CA HIS A 92 6.97 2.35 17.17
C HIS A 92 6.11 3.13 18.16
N GLN A 93 6.61 4.27 18.62
CA GLN A 93 5.95 5.10 19.62
C GLN A 93 5.56 6.46 19.05
N ALA A 94 4.33 6.89 19.31
CA ALA A 94 3.83 8.23 19.00
C ALA A 94 3.16 8.86 20.22
N THR A 95 3.25 10.17 20.34
CA THR A 95 2.58 10.92 21.41
C THR A 95 1.46 11.76 20.82
N VAL A 96 0.26 11.64 21.38
CA VAL A 96 -0.91 12.41 20.99
C VAL A 96 -1.32 13.33 22.14
N GLY A 97 -1.30 14.64 21.91
CA GLY A 97 -1.70 15.63 22.91
C GLY A 97 -3.21 15.91 22.91
N ASN A 98 -3.74 16.34 24.06
CA ASN A 98 -5.09 16.89 24.24
C ASN A 98 -6.20 16.08 23.55
N THR A 99 -6.21 14.77 23.77
CA THR A 99 -7.16 13.85 23.14
C THR A 99 -8.18 13.38 24.16
N TRP A 100 -9.46 13.54 23.81
CA TRP A 100 -10.60 13.33 24.70
C TRP A 100 -10.46 14.11 26.01
N VAL A 101 -10.20 13.40 27.11
CA VAL A 101 -10.04 13.95 28.46
C VAL A 101 -8.59 13.89 28.95
N TYR A 102 -7.68 13.33 28.14
CA TYR A 102 -6.28 13.13 28.50
C TYR A 102 -5.41 14.22 27.89
N ARG A 103 -4.51 14.78 28.70
CA ARG A 103 -3.52 15.77 28.25
C ARG A 103 -2.55 15.16 27.25
N GLN A 104 -2.18 13.90 27.45
CA GLN A 104 -1.22 13.20 26.60
C GLN A 104 -1.47 11.70 26.63
N LEU A 105 -1.48 11.09 25.44
CA LEU A 105 -1.51 9.66 25.22
C LEU A 105 -0.22 9.21 24.53
N ASN A 106 0.34 8.09 24.97
CA ASN A 106 1.41 7.39 24.28
C ASN A 106 0.80 6.22 23.52
N ILE A 107 1.06 6.15 22.22
CA ILE A 107 0.56 5.10 21.34
C ILE A 107 1.74 4.26 20.91
N ILE A 108 1.61 2.94 21.09
CA ILE A 108 2.62 1.99 20.65
C ILE A 108 2.05 1.14 19.52
N VAL A 109 2.92 0.75 18.61
CA VAL A 109 2.68 -0.26 17.59
C VAL A 109 3.89 -1.17 17.59
N ASP A 110 3.65 -2.47 17.72
CA ASP A 110 4.72 -3.47 17.69
C ASP A 110 5.36 -3.51 16.30
N GLU A 111 6.63 -3.85 16.25
CA GLU A 111 7.31 -4.12 14.99
C GLU A 111 6.54 -5.21 14.22
N SER A 112 6.23 -4.92 12.97
CA SER A 112 5.47 -5.80 12.08
C SER A 112 6.21 -5.94 10.76
N ASP A 113 6.19 -7.14 10.20
CA ASP A 113 6.72 -7.36 8.86
C ASP A 113 5.67 -6.90 7.83
N PHE A 114 5.79 -5.65 7.41
CA PHE A 114 4.94 -5.10 6.36
C PHE A 114 5.16 -5.76 5.00
N GLU A 115 6.21 -6.58 4.83
CA GLU A 115 6.40 -7.38 3.61
C GLU A 115 5.41 -8.55 3.53
N ASN A 116 5.02 -9.11 4.68
CA ASN A 116 4.11 -10.25 4.79
C ASN A 116 2.84 -9.89 5.59
N SER A 117 2.34 -8.67 5.39
CA SER A 117 1.23 -8.08 6.16
C SER A 117 -0.01 -8.98 6.27
N ASN A 118 -0.38 -9.71 5.20
CA ASN A 118 -1.55 -10.58 5.16
C ASN A 118 -1.46 -11.82 6.08
N ASP A 119 -0.27 -12.18 6.56
CA ASP A 119 -0.04 -13.36 7.41
C ASP A 119 0.32 -13.00 8.86
N GLN A 120 0.31 -11.71 9.21
CA GLN A 120 0.74 -11.25 10.52
C GLN A 120 -0.35 -10.51 11.29
N ARG A 121 -0.42 -10.80 12.58
CA ARG A 121 -1.20 -10.02 13.55
C ARG A 121 -0.32 -8.89 14.07
N ILE A 122 -0.77 -7.65 13.89
CA ILE A 122 -0.16 -6.48 14.50
C ILE A 122 -0.79 -6.24 15.87
N HIS A 123 0.03 -5.80 16.81
CA HIS A 123 -0.39 -5.30 18.11
C HIS A 123 -0.23 -3.78 18.16
N PHE A 124 -1.22 -3.10 18.70
CA PHE A 124 -1.13 -1.67 19.00
C PHE A 124 -1.95 -1.33 20.24
N GLY A 125 -1.48 -0.36 21.01
CA GLY A 125 -2.09 0.03 22.27
C GLY A 125 -1.95 1.51 22.56
N GLY A 126 -2.87 2.04 23.35
CA GLY A 126 -2.83 3.41 23.84
C GLY A 126 -2.71 3.47 25.34
N PHE A 127 -1.87 4.37 25.84
CA PHE A 127 -1.54 4.54 27.24
C PHE A 127 -1.67 5.99 27.66
N VAL A 128 -2.14 6.25 28.89
CA VAL A 128 -2.17 7.59 29.47
C VAL A 128 -0.76 7.96 29.94
N SER A 129 -0.17 9.00 29.35
CA SER A 129 1.13 9.47 29.82
C SER A 129 0.97 10.17 31.17
N GLU A 130 1.71 9.70 32.17
CA GLU A 130 1.86 10.35 33.47
C GLU A 130 3.08 11.27 33.52
N ALA A 131 3.86 11.36 32.43
CA ALA A 131 5.13 12.08 32.40
C ALA A 131 4.99 13.60 32.65
N ASP A 132 3.82 14.14 32.37
CA ASP A 132 3.41 15.53 32.60
C ASP A 132 2.59 15.69 33.90
N SER A 133 2.94 14.95 34.97
CA SER A 133 2.31 15.14 36.29
C SER A 133 2.72 16.49 36.91
N PHE A 134 1.81 17.13 37.64
CA PHE A 134 2.12 18.33 38.42
C PHE A 134 3.08 18.07 39.60
N ILE A 135 3.45 16.81 39.89
CA ILE A 135 4.24 16.39 41.07
C ILE A 135 5.51 15.62 40.64
N GLY A 136 6.17 16.04 39.56
CA GLY A 136 7.52 15.61 39.21
C GLY A 136 7.71 15.28 37.74
N THR A 137 8.99 15.20 37.34
CA THR A 137 9.40 14.72 36.01
C THR A 137 9.19 13.21 35.94
N GLY A 138 8.30 12.74 35.07
CA GLY A 138 8.10 11.31 34.87
C GLY A 138 9.37 10.59 34.43
N GLN A 139 9.45 9.28 34.71
CA GLN A 139 10.57 8.46 34.27
C GLN A 139 10.51 8.24 32.75
N PRO A 140 11.61 8.44 32.01
CA PRO A 140 11.69 8.05 30.60
C PRO A 140 11.45 6.53 30.49
N GLY A 141 10.55 6.13 29.58
CA GLY A 141 10.17 4.73 29.36
C GLY A 141 8.91 4.24 30.09
N ASN A 142 8.30 5.05 30.95
CA ASN A 142 6.98 4.70 31.50
C ASN A 142 5.88 5.08 30.49
N LEU A 143 5.32 4.09 29.79
CA LEU A 143 4.19 4.28 28.87
C LEU A 143 2.94 4.80 29.58
N GLY A 144 2.83 4.53 30.89
CA GLY A 144 1.72 4.89 31.76
C GLY A 144 0.63 3.81 31.81
N GLN A 145 -0.57 4.18 32.26
CA GLN A 145 -1.68 3.23 32.39
C GLN A 145 -2.29 2.91 31.03
N PRO A 146 -2.54 1.63 30.69
CA PRO A 146 -3.21 1.28 29.44
C PRO A 146 -4.62 1.86 29.39
N LEU A 147 -5.08 2.21 28.18
CA LEU A 147 -6.46 2.63 27.87
C LEU A 147 -7.17 1.60 27.00
N PHE A 148 -6.46 1.11 25.99
CA PHE A 148 -6.93 0.05 25.13
C PHE A 148 -5.72 -0.70 24.58
N ASP A 149 -5.98 -1.94 24.22
CA ASP A 149 -5.04 -2.83 23.57
C ASP A 149 -5.78 -3.55 22.44
N ALA A 150 -5.12 -3.80 21.32
CA ALA A 150 -5.73 -4.43 20.17
C ALA A 150 -4.73 -5.23 19.32
N TRP A 151 -5.22 -6.37 18.82
CA TRP A 151 -4.52 -7.27 17.92
C TRP A 151 -5.37 -7.58 16.70
N GLY A 152 -4.87 -7.30 15.50
CA GLY A 152 -5.60 -7.56 14.27
C GLY A 152 -4.68 -8.00 13.15
N ARG A 153 -5.21 -8.68 12.14
CA ARG A 153 -4.47 -9.02 10.93
C ARG A 153 -4.42 -7.83 9.99
N LEU A 154 -3.25 -7.51 9.41
CA LEU A 154 -3.16 -6.42 8.44
C LEU A 154 -3.57 -6.90 7.04
N VAL A 155 -4.25 -6.03 6.29
CA VAL A 155 -4.57 -6.24 4.88
C VAL A 155 -4.22 -4.99 4.09
N ASP A 156 -3.46 -5.14 3.01
CA ASP A 156 -3.13 -4.03 2.11
C ASP A 156 -4.38 -3.54 1.37
N VAL A 157 -4.79 -2.31 1.69
CA VAL A 157 -5.89 -1.58 1.06
C VAL A 157 -5.40 -0.35 0.31
N THR A 158 -4.10 -0.28 -0.02
CA THR A 158 -3.51 0.85 -0.75
C THR A 158 -4.29 1.06 -2.05
N PRO A 159 -4.80 2.27 -2.34
CA PRO A 159 -5.63 2.50 -3.51
C PRO A 159 -4.92 2.13 -4.81
N SER A 160 -5.60 1.37 -5.65
CA SER A 160 -5.18 1.07 -7.01
C SER A 160 -5.62 2.17 -7.97
N LYS A 161 -4.83 2.42 -9.01
CA LYS A 161 -5.15 3.37 -10.09
C LYS A 161 -5.08 2.67 -11.43
N ILE A 162 -5.91 3.11 -12.37
CA ILE A 162 -5.84 2.67 -13.77
C ILE A 162 -4.73 3.46 -14.46
N THR A 163 -3.74 2.78 -15.05
CA THR A 163 -2.58 3.40 -15.71
C THR A 163 -2.67 3.41 -17.22
N ASP A 164 -3.37 2.46 -17.82
CA ASP A 164 -3.60 2.42 -19.26
C ASP A 164 -4.97 1.81 -19.57
N VAL A 165 -5.56 2.22 -20.69
CA VAL A 165 -6.81 1.68 -21.20
C VAL A 165 -6.67 1.43 -22.69
N LYS A 166 -7.01 0.21 -23.13
CA LYS A 166 -7.09 -0.16 -24.54
C LYS A 166 -8.49 -0.58 -24.93
N MET A 167 -8.85 -0.26 -26.15
CA MET A 167 -10.10 -0.64 -26.78
C MET A 167 -9.77 -1.40 -28.06
N LEU A 168 -10.39 -2.55 -28.25
CA LEU A 168 -10.28 -3.33 -29.48
C LEU A 168 -11.60 -4.05 -29.77
N THR A 169 -11.68 -4.69 -30.93
CA THR A 169 -12.81 -5.52 -31.32
C THR A 169 -12.32 -6.95 -31.41
N VAL A 170 -12.94 -7.86 -30.65
CA VAL A 170 -12.68 -9.30 -30.67
C VAL A 170 -13.99 -10.00 -31.00
N ASP A 171 -13.99 -10.85 -32.02
CA ASP A 171 -15.17 -11.56 -32.53
C ASP A 171 -16.37 -10.64 -32.80
N GLY A 172 -16.09 -9.47 -33.40
CA GLY A 172 -17.09 -8.45 -33.73
C GLY A 172 -17.65 -7.67 -32.52
N SER A 173 -17.24 -8.00 -31.30
CA SER A 173 -17.68 -7.34 -30.07
C SER A 173 -16.60 -6.44 -29.51
N LYS A 174 -16.99 -5.30 -28.93
CA LYS A 174 -16.03 -4.36 -28.33
C LYS A 174 -15.50 -4.93 -27.03
N LEU A 175 -14.19 -4.80 -26.83
CA LEU A 175 -13.49 -5.18 -25.62
C LEU A 175 -12.73 -3.94 -25.09
N ARG A 176 -12.97 -3.62 -23.82
CA ARG A 176 -12.21 -2.62 -23.07
C ARG A 176 -11.28 -3.32 -22.09
N LEU A 177 -10.01 -3.00 -22.13
CA LEU A 177 -9.00 -3.51 -21.19
C LEU A 177 -8.47 -2.33 -20.37
N SER A 178 -8.53 -2.42 -19.05
CA SER A 178 -8.06 -1.39 -18.12
C SER A 178 -6.96 -1.96 -17.23
N LEU A 179 -5.76 -1.40 -17.33
CA LEU A 179 -4.58 -1.85 -16.61
C LEU A 179 -4.50 -1.20 -15.23
N SER A 180 -4.34 -2.00 -14.18
CA SER A 180 -4.06 -1.54 -12.83
C SER A 180 -2.57 -1.27 -12.59
N ASN A 181 -2.24 -0.27 -11.78
CA ASN A 181 -0.87 0.01 -11.32
C ASN A 181 -0.36 -0.90 -10.19
N LYS A 182 -1.12 -1.93 -9.81
CA LYS A 182 -0.74 -2.88 -8.77
C LYS A 182 -0.62 -4.28 -9.35
N LEU A 183 0.33 -5.04 -8.81
CA LEU A 183 0.37 -6.49 -8.98
C LEU A 183 -0.57 -7.17 -7.98
N ALA A 184 -1.06 -8.34 -8.34
CA ALA A 184 -1.79 -9.24 -7.46
C ALA A 184 -1.14 -10.63 -7.49
N LYS A 185 -1.57 -11.50 -6.58
CA LYS A 185 -1.26 -12.94 -6.67
C LYS A 185 -2.10 -13.56 -7.78
N HIS A 186 -1.48 -14.44 -8.56
CA HIS A 186 -2.18 -15.19 -9.59
C HIS A 186 -3.18 -16.17 -8.92
N PRO A 187 -4.45 -16.24 -9.34
CA PRO A 187 -5.45 -17.06 -8.65
C PRO A 187 -5.11 -18.56 -8.65
N ASN A 188 -4.43 -19.02 -9.70
CA ASN A 188 -4.02 -20.42 -9.86
C ASN A 188 -2.59 -20.71 -9.38
N SER A 189 -1.88 -19.73 -8.79
CA SER A 189 -0.49 -19.91 -8.32
C SER A 189 -0.19 -19.01 -7.11
N ASN A 190 0.16 -19.65 -5.98
CA ASN A 190 0.44 -18.93 -4.73
C ASN A 190 1.75 -18.11 -4.78
N ASP A 191 2.70 -18.52 -5.61
CA ASP A 191 4.04 -17.94 -5.65
C ASP A 191 4.23 -16.94 -6.79
N GLU A 192 3.30 -16.89 -7.74
CA GLU A 192 3.42 -16.02 -8.91
C GLU A 192 2.65 -14.71 -8.73
N ASN A 193 3.33 -13.61 -9.06
CA ASN A 193 2.70 -12.31 -9.19
C ASN A 193 2.17 -12.16 -10.62
N ALA A 194 1.02 -11.51 -10.73
CA ALA A 194 0.37 -11.22 -12.00
C ALA A 194 -0.03 -9.75 -12.07
N VAL A 195 0.03 -9.21 -13.28
CA VAL A 195 -0.63 -7.96 -13.62
C VAL A 195 -2.12 -8.25 -13.75
N VAL A 196 -2.94 -7.39 -13.14
CA VAL A 196 -4.40 -7.46 -13.26
C VAL A 196 -4.88 -6.47 -14.32
N ILE A 197 -5.65 -6.97 -15.27
CA ILE A 197 -6.32 -6.19 -16.31
C ILE A 197 -7.82 -6.40 -16.15
N ASP A 198 -8.55 -5.35 -15.82
CA ASP A 198 -10.02 -5.39 -15.82
C ASP A 198 -10.49 -5.35 -17.27
N SER A 199 -11.19 -6.40 -17.70
CA SER A 199 -11.74 -6.56 -19.04
C SER A 199 -13.25 -6.36 -19.02
N LEU A 200 -13.77 -5.51 -19.89
CA LEU A 200 -15.20 -5.37 -20.13
C LEU A 200 -15.47 -5.77 -21.58
N TRP A 201 -16.02 -6.97 -21.76
CA TRP A 201 -16.37 -7.51 -23.06
C TRP A 201 -17.87 -7.31 -23.31
N PHE A 202 -18.19 -6.44 -24.27
CA PHE A 202 -19.56 -6.02 -24.53
C PHE A 202 -20.40 -7.22 -24.98
N GLY A 203 -21.39 -7.58 -24.17
CA GLY A 203 -22.24 -8.76 -24.37
C GLY A 203 -21.88 -9.96 -23.51
N ASN A 204 -20.66 -10.02 -22.94
CA ASN A 204 -20.21 -11.13 -22.09
C ASN A 204 -19.99 -10.73 -20.61
N GLY A 205 -19.78 -9.44 -20.31
CA GLY A 205 -19.67 -8.93 -18.94
C GLY A 205 -18.31 -8.32 -18.63
N GLU A 206 -17.97 -8.27 -17.33
CA GLU A 206 -16.71 -7.74 -16.83
C GLU A 206 -15.96 -8.83 -16.06
N GLU A 207 -14.69 -9.04 -16.39
CA GLU A 207 -13.83 -10.05 -15.78
C GLU A 207 -12.39 -9.57 -15.63
N LYS A 208 -11.65 -10.21 -14.72
CA LYS A 208 -10.22 -9.93 -14.52
C LYS A 208 -9.35 -10.89 -15.31
N LEU A 209 -8.44 -10.33 -16.11
CA LEU A 209 -7.38 -11.08 -16.77
C LEU A 209 -6.10 -10.96 -15.96
N TYR A 210 -5.39 -12.09 -15.83
CA TYR A 210 -4.13 -12.17 -15.09
C TYR A 210 -3.00 -12.45 -16.06
N VAL A 211 -2.07 -11.51 -16.19
CA VAL A 211 -0.87 -11.68 -17.03
C VAL A 211 0.33 -11.95 -16.12
N PRO A 212 0.97 -13.13 -16.19
CA PRO A 212 2.10 -13.46 -15.34
C PRO A 212 3.25 -12.46 -15.51
N ILE A 213 3.89 -12.08 -14.40
CA ILE A 213 5.09 -11.25 -14.41
C ILE A 213 6.12 -11.80 -13.41
N SER A 214 7.36 -11.94 -13.87
CA SER A 214 8.44 -12.50 -13.05
C SER A 214 9.02 -11.44 -12.12
N VAL A 215 8.34 -11.19 -11.01
CA VAL A 215 8.81 -10.32 -9.92
C VAL A 215 8.84 -11.13 -8.63
N LEU A 216 9.98 -11.15 -7.96
CA LEU A 216 10.21 -11.95 -6.76
C LEU A 216 10.06 -11.12 -5.48
N GLY A 217 9.41 -11.73 -4.48
CA GLY A 217 9.38 -11.25 -3.10
C GLY A 217 8.84 -9.83 -2.92
N ASN A 218 9.46 -9.09 -2.01
CA ASN A 218 9.11 -7.72 -1.63
C ASN A 218 9.18 -6.70 -2.78
N LYS A 219 9.84 -7.00 -3.90
CA LYS A 219 9.92 -6.09 -5.04
C LYS A 219 8.57 -5.91 -5.76
N ALA A 220 7.65 -6.86 -5.59
CA ALA A 220 6.35 -6.83 -6.25
C ALA A 220 5.53 -5.57 -5.87
N LYS A 221 5.55 -5.16 -4.60
CA LYS A 221 4.79 -3.99 -4.14
C LYS A 221 5.35 -2.64 -4.63
N PHE A 222 6.61 -2.64 -5.08
CA PHE A 222 7.26 -1.48 -5.71
C PHE A 222 7.28 -1.55 -7.23
N THR A 223 6.77 -2.64 -7.82
CA THR A 223 6.67 -2.76 -9.27
C THR A 223 5.32 -2.23 -9.73
N GLU A 224 5.35 -1.28 -10.67
CA GLU A 224 4.15 -0.57 -11.14
C GLU A 224 3.93 -0.79 -12.64
N PRO A 225 2.91 -1.57 -13.04
CA PRO A 225 2.47 -1.64 -14.42
C PRO A 225 1.99 -0.28 -14.93
N TYR A 226 2.47 0.15 -16.08
CA TYR A 226 2.16 1.48 -16.63
C TYR A 226 1.74 1.49 -18.10
N LYS A 227 1.95 0.40 -18.84
CA LYS A 227 1.59 0.34 -20.26
C LYS A 227 1.11 -1.05 -20.67
N LEU A 228 -0.04 -1.10 -21.33
CA LEU A 228 -0.57 -2.29 -21.97
C LEU A 228 -0.27 -2.22 -23.47
N ASN A 229 0.52 -3.16 -23.99
CA ASN A 229 0.78 -3.27 -25.41
C ASN A 229 -0.06 -4.41 -25.99
N ILE A 230 -0.66 -4.15 -27.15
CA ILE A 230 -1.41 -5.13 -27.92
C ILE A 230 -0.78 -5.21 -29.30
N SER A 231 -0.34 -6.39 -29.69
CA SER A 231 0.13 -6.71 -31.03
C SER A 231 -0.94 -7.55 -31.73
N THR A 232 -1.09 -7.33 -33.04
CA THR A 232 -2.06 -8.07 -33.87
C THR A 232 -1.32 -8.73 -35.01
N THR A 233 -1.53 -10.03 -35.18
CA THR A 233 -1.04 -10.79 -36.32
C THR A 233 -2.25 -11.21 -37.14
N SER A 234 -2.37 -10.68 -38.36
CA SER A 234 -3.44 -11.08 -39.29
C SER A 234 -3.06 -12.40 -39.97
N GLY A 235 -3.91 -13.41 -39.82
CA GLY A 235 -3.78 -14.73 -40.43
C GLY A 235 -4.97 -15.10 -41.33
N PRO A 236 -4.90 -16.25 -42.01
CA PRO A 236 -6.00 -16.75 -42.83
C PRO A 236 -7.28 -17.04 -42.02
N ASP A 237 -7.14 -17.31 -40.72
CA ASP A 237 -8.25 -17.62 -39.80
C ASP A 237 -8.77 -16.40 -39.03
N GLY A 238 -8.25 -15.20 -39.31
CA GLY A 238 -8.63 -13.96 -38.63
C GLY A 238 -7.44 -13.23 -37.99
N ASP A 239 -7.74 -12.18 -37.23
CA ASP A 239 -6.76 -11.42 -36.46
C ASP A 239 -6.49 -12.10 -35.12
N GLU A 240 -5.23 -12.43 -34.84
CA GLU A 240 -4.80 -12.93 -33.54
C GLU A 240 -4.17 -11.80 -32.73
N HIS A 241 -4.70 -11.56 -31.52
CA HIS A 241 -4.22 -10.52 -30.62
C HIS A 241 -3.35 -11.10 -29.52
N PHE A 242 -2.19 -10.50 -29.30
CA PHE A 242 -1.30 -10.81 -28.18
C PHE A 242 -1.18 -9.59 -27.28
N ILE A 243 -1.06 -9.84 -25.97
CA ILE A 243 -0.86 -8.79 -24.99
C ILE A 243 0.44 -9.01 -24.22
N HIS A 244 1.11 -7.90 -23.92
CA HIS A 244 2.14 -7.86 -22.90
C HIS A 244 2.08 -6.50 -22.19
N VAL A 245 2.60 -6.46 -20.98
CA VAL A 245 2.56 -5.29 -20.11
C VAL A 245 3.98 -4.85 -19.81
N LEU A 246 4.20 -3.54 -19.83
CA LEU A 246 5.42 -2.96 -19.28
C LEU A 246 5.14 -2.46 -17.87
N ALA A 247 6.00 -2.87 -16.94
CA ALA A 247 6.05 -2.36 -15.58
C ALA A 247 7.38 -1.64 -15.33
N ARG A 248 7.43 -0.81 -14.29
CA ARG A 248 8.67 -0.23 -13.78
C ARG A 248 8.97 -0.77 -12.39
N ASP A 249 10.22 -1.11 -12.15
CA ASP A 249 10.69 -1.39 -10.79
C ASP A 249 10.94 -0.10 -10.00
N GLU A 250 11.35 -0.26 -8.75
CA GLU A 250 11.69 0.85 -7.83
C GLU A 250 12.85 1.75 -8.31
N HIS A 251 13.67 1.28 -9.25
CA HIS A 251 14.77 2.03 -9.85
C HIS A 251 14.38 2.65 -11.21
N GLY A 252 13.14 2.44 -11.66
CA GLY A 252 12.64 2.91 -12.94
C GLY A 252 13.05 2.03 -14.13
N ASN A 253 13.63 0.85 -13.91
CA ASN A 253 13.92 -0.10 -14.98
C ASN A 253 12.61 -0.68 -15.53
N GLU A 254 12.52 -0.78 -16.85
CA GLU A 254 11.36 -1.40 -17.50
C GLU A 254 11.46 -2.93 -17.40
N LEU A 255 10.38 -3.54 -16.92
CA LEU A 255 10.19 -4.97 -16.79
C LEU A 255 9.02 -5.39 -17.70
N PRO A 256 9.28 -6.05 -18.84
CA PRO A 256 8.21 -6.60 -19.66
C PRO A 256 7.64 -7.88 -19.04
N SER A 257 6.32 -8.04 -19.13
CA SER A 257 5.67 -9.34 -18.92
C SER A 257 5.96 -10.29 -20.09
N ALA A 258 5.62 -11.56 -19.92
CA ALA A 258 5.50 -12.47 -21.06
C ALA A 258 4.42 -11.96 -22.03
N GLU A 259 4.63 -12.22 -23.32
CA GLU A 259 3.59 -12.02 -24.34
C GLU A 259 2.66 -13.23 -24.34
N VAL A 260 1.37 -12.99 -24.22
CA VAL A 260 0.34 -14.03 -24.08
C VAL A 260 -0.81 -13.78 -25.07
N PRO A 261 -1.38 -14.85 -25.68
CA PRO A 261 -2.54 -14.71 -26.55
C PRO A 261 -3.75 -14.17 -25.76
N LEU A 262 -4.36 -13.10 -26.25
CA LEU A 262 -5.52 -12.49 -25.59
C LEU A 262 -6.71 -13.45 -25.55
N GLN A 263 -6.90 -14.22 -26.62
CA GLN A 263 -8.00 -15.17 -26.72
C GLN A 263 -7.98 -16.20 -25.59
N HIS A 264 -6.79 -16.71 -25.26
CA HIS A 264 -6.62 -17.67 -24.17
C HIS A 264 -7.07 -17.07 -22.82
N LEU A 265 -6.67 -15.83 -22.52
CA LEU A 265 -7.06 -15.15 -21.29
C LEU A 265 -8.57 -14.89 -21.21
N LEU A 266 -9.18 -14.49 -22.33
CA LEU A 266 -10.63 -14.27 -22.40
C LEU A 266 -11.39 -15.58 -22.20
N GLU A 267 -10.94 -16.67 -22.82
CA GLU A 267 -11.56 -17.98 -22.61
C GLU A 267 -11.43 -18.47 -21.18
N GLU A 268 -10.27 -18.31 -20.54
CA GLU A 268 -10.07 -18.69 -19.13
C GLU A 268 -11.00 -17.89 -18.20
N ALA A 269 -11.10 -16.58 -18.43
CA ALA A 269 -11.87 -15.70 -17.56
C ALA A 269 -13.40 -15.87 -17.74
N TYR A 270 -13.89 -15.96 -18.98
CA TYR A 270 -15.33 -15.97 -19.26
C TYR A 270 -15.95 -17.37 -19.38
N ARG A 271 -15.17 -18.47 -19.36
CA ARG A 271 -15.71 -19.85 -19.40
C ARG A 271 -16.62 -20.20 -18.23
N ASN A 272 -16.49 -19.54 -17.08
CA ASN A 272 -17.28 -19.84 -15.89
C ASN A 272 -18.73 -19.29 -15.94
N HIS A 273 -19.13 -18.63 -17.03
CA HIS A 273 -20.44 -17.98 -17.19
C HIS A 273 -21.31 -18.53 -18.34
N GLN A 274 -20.90 -19.63 -18.98
CA GLN A 274 -21.71 -20.39 -19.94
C GLN A 274 -22.28 -21.66 -19.31
#